data_AF-A0A6B1H833-F1
#
_entry.id   AF-A0A6B1H833-F1
#
_cell.length_a   1.000
_cell.length_b   1.000
_cell.length_c   1.000
_cell.angle_alpha   90.00
_cell.angle_beta   90.00
_cell.angle_gamma   90.00
#
_symmetry.space_group_name_H-M   'P 1'
#
loop_
_entity.id
_entity.type
_entity.pdbx_description
1 polymer ?
#
loop_
_entity_poly.entity_id
_entity_poly.type
_entity_poly.pdbx_seq_one_letter_code
_entity_poly.pdbx_strand_id
1 'polypeptide(L)' 'MPTTRPRHSVTETDEITDVLDEASRKWPDAPRAGLIRLIMLDWIQSGRTPTSRASARAVLEGSLPGSSTLYDRSQDWPA' A
#
# COMPACT_ATOMS: atom_id res chain seq x y z
N MET A 1 -30.29 1.62 12.04
CA MET A 1 -29.77 0.44 11.32
C MET A 1 -28.40 0.09 11.85
N PRO A 2 -28.17 -1.12 12.41
CA PRO A 2 -26.83 -1.56 12.76
C PRO A 2 -26.11 -1.93 11.46
N THR A 3 -25.17 -1.10 11.03
CA THR A 3 -24.29 -1.46 9.93
C THR A 3 -23.31 -2.51 10.43
N THR A 4 -23.38 -3.73 9.89
CA THR A 4 -22.50 -4.87 10.24
C THR A 4 -21.02 -4.61 9.95
N ARG A 5 -20.71 -3.56 9.19
CA ARG A 5 -19.33 -3.16 8.87
C ARG A 5 -18.77 -2.25 9.97
N PRO A 6 -17.62 -2.60 10.58
CA PRO A 6 -16.91 -1.71 11.49
C PRO A 6 -16.62 -0.37 10.81
N ARG A 7 -16.88 0.74 11.52
CA ARG A 7 -16.46 2.07 11.10
C ARG A 7 -15.16 2.37 11.85
N HIS A 8 -14.12 2.70 11.11
CA HIS A 8 -12.83 3.08 11.68
C HIS A 8 -12.71 4.61 11.58
N SER A 9 -12.54 5.27 12.72
CA SER A 9 -12.17 6.68 12.75
C SER A 9 -10.70 6.81 12.39
N VAL A 10 -10.39 7.66 11.41
CA VAL A 10 -9.03 8.05 11.07
C VAL A 10 -8.87 9.50 11.47
N THR A 11 -7.83 9.79 12.25
CA THR A 11 -7.45 11.17 12.56
C THR A 11 -6.66 11.71 11.37
N GLU A 12 -7.12 12.81 10.77
CA GLU A 12 -6.34 13.51 9.75
C GLU A 12 -5.16 14.22 10.44
N THR A 13 -3.97 13.65 10.29
CA THR A 13 -2.71 14.33 10.58
C THR A 13 -2.31 15.20 9.39
N ASP A 14 -1.31 16.07 9.57
CA ASP A 14 -0.78 16.90 8.47
C ASP A 14 -0.33 16.03 7.28
N GLU A 15 0.40 14.93 7.56
CA GLU A 15 0.83 13.96 6.54
C GLU A 15 -0.35 13.33 5.78
N ILE A 16 -1.43 12.97 6.49
CA ILE A 16 -2.63 12.39 5.85
C ILE A 16 -3.34 13.46 5.01
N THR A 17 -3.35 14.70 5.48
CA THR A 17 -3.95 15.84 4.76
C THR A 17 -3.25 16.06 3.43
N ASP A 18 -1.91 16.09 3.43
CA ASP A 18 -1.10 16.27 2.21
C ASP A 18 -1.37 15.15 1.20
N VAL A 19 -1.42 13.90 1.67
CA VAL A 19 -1.71 12.74 0.81
C VAL A 19 -3.12 12.81 0.23
N LEU A 20 -4.12 13.22 1.02
CA LEU A 20 -5.50 13.37 0.55
C LEU A 20 -5.62 14.53 -0.46
N ASP A 21 -4.87 15.59 -0.28
CA ASP A 21 -4.84 16.72 -1.19
C ASP A 21 -4.20 16.35 -2.52
N GLU A 22 -3.11 15.59 -2.51
CA GLU A 22 -2.54 15.01 -3.73
C GLU A 22 -3.53 14.05 -4.42
N ALA A 23 -4.17 13.16 -3.64
CA ALA A 23 -5.16 12.23 -4.16
C ALA A 23 -6.38 12.94 -4.77
N SER A 24 -6.78 14.09 -4.23
CA SER A 24 -7.89 14.89 -4.78
C SER A 24 -7.58 15.41 -6.19
N ARG A 25 -6.31 15.68 -6.51
CA ARG A 25 -5.89 16.08 -7.86
C ARG A 25 -5.97 14.90 -8.84
N LYS A 26 -5.65 13.69 -8.36
CA LYS A 26 -5.71 12.45 -9.16
C LYS A 26 -7.15 11.97 -9.38
N TRP A 27 -8.05 12.20 -8.41
CA TRP A 27 -9.46 11.81 -8.46
C TRP A 27 -10.38 12.99 -8.06
N PRO A 28 -10.57 13.98 -8.95
CA PRO A 28 -11.28 15.23 -8.62
C PRO A 28 -12.77 15.03 -8.29
N ASP A 29 -13.41 13.99 -8.84
CA ASP A 29 -14.84 13.73 -8.64
C ASP A 29 -15.15 12.90 -7.38
N ALA A 30 -14.11 12.45 -6.67
CA ALA A 30 -14.29 11.59 -5.50
C ALA A 30 -14.46 12.42 -4.22
N PRO A 31 -15.42 12.08 -3.34
CA PRO A 31 -15.52 12.73 -2.03
C PRO A 31 -14.29 12.40 -1.18
N ARG A 32 -13.87 13.32 -0.31
CA ARG A 32 -12.64 13.18 0.51
C ARG A 32 -12.58 11.87 1.29
N ALA A 33 -13.70 11.44 1.89
CA ALA A 33 -13.80 10.15 2.59
C ALA A 33 -13.61 8.93 1.68
N GLY A 34 -13.89 9.05 0.39
CA GLY A 34 -13.68 8.02 -0.62
C GLY A 34 -12.24 7.92 -1.12
N LEU A 35 -11.45 9.00 -0.99
CA LEU A 35 -10.05 9.03 -1.44
C LEU A 35 -9.19 8.01 -0.69
N ILE A 36 -9.41 7.82 0.63
CA ILE A 36 -8.69 6.81 1.42
C ILE A 36 -8.83 5.42 0.78
N ARG A 37 -10.05 5.06 0.36
CA ARG A 37 -10.32 3.78 -0.31
C ARG A 37 -9.62 3.70 -1.66
N LEU A 38 -9.64 4.78 -2.44
CA LEU A 38 -9.01 4.82 -3.76
C LEU A 38 -7.49 4.69 -3.66
N ILE A 39 -6.86 5.39 -2.72
CA ILE A 39 -5.43 5.27 -2.41
C ILE A 39 -5.08 3.83 -2.05
N MET A 40 -5.85 3.18 -1.17
CA MET A 40 -5.60 1.79 -0.79
C MET A 40 -5.71 0.83 -1.98
N LEU A 41 -6.70 1.02 -2.86
CA LEU A 41 -6.87 0.19 -4.05
C LEU A 41 -5.74 0.40 -5.06
N ASP A 42 -5.37 1.66 -5.31
CA ASP A 42 -4.27 2.05 -6.18
C ASP A 42 -2.94 1.50 -5.66
N TRP A 43 -2.71 1.53 -4.35
CA TRP A 43 -1.55 0.93 -3.70
C TRP A 43 -1.54 -0.60 -3.84
N ILE A 44 -2.66 -1.28 -3.61
CA ILE A 44 -2.76 -2.75 -3.80
C ILE A 44 -2.48 -3.12 -5.26
N GLN A 45 -3.01 -2.35 -6.21
CA GLN A 45 -2.82 -2.60 -7.64
C GLN A 45 -1.37 -2.35 -8.05
N SER A 46 -0.80 -1.23 -7.60
CA SER A 46 0.57 -0.83 -7.88
C SER A 46 1.59 -1.75 -7.21
N GLY A 47 1.35 -2.18 -5.97
CA GLY A 47 2.19 -3.11 -5.22
C GLY A 47 2.20 -4.53 -5.78
N ARG A 48 1.14 -4.93 -6.50
CA ARG A 48 1.09 -6.21 -7.24
C ARG A 48 1.92 -6.19 -8.51
N THR A 49 2.30 -5.02 -9.01
CA THR A 49 3.17 -4.89 -10.18
C THR A 49 4.54 -5.54 -9.90
N PRO A 50 5.11 -6.29 -10.85
CA PRO A 50 6.42 -6.96 -10.66
C PRO A 50 7.54 -5.99 -10.23
N THR A 51 7.49 -4.75 -10.72
CA THR A 51 8.46 -3.69 -10.39
C THR A 51 8.38 -3.27 -8.92
N SER A 52 7.18 -3.01 -8.39
CA SER A 52 6.99 -2.65 -6.98
C SER A 52 7.44 -3.76 -6.03
N ARG A 53 7.23 -5.04 -6.41
CA ARG A 53 7.76 -6.20 -5.65
C ARG A 53 9.28 -6.25 -5.67
N ALA A 54 9.91 -5.96 -6.81
CA ALA A 54 11.36 -5.90 -6.91
C ALA A 54 11.95 -4.76 -6.07
N SER A 55 11.34 -3.58 -6.07
CA SER A 55 11.76 -2.45 -5.24
C SER A 55 11.58 -2.71 -3.75
N ALA A 56 10.44 -3.28 -3.33
CA ALA A 56 10.22 -3.67 -1.95
C ALA A 56 11.20 -4.76 -1.49
N ARG A 57 11.53 -5.72 -2.37
CA ARG A 57 12.58 -6.72 -2.14
C ARG A 57 13.93 -6.04 -1.89
N ALA A 58 14.34 -5.10 -2.76
CA ALA A 58 15.62 -4.42 -2.62
C ALA A 58 15.76 -3.62 -1.30
N VAL A 59 14.65 -3.07 -0.79
CA VAL A 59 14.64 -2.36 0.50
C VAL A 59 14.70 -3.33 1.69
N LEU A 60 14.06 -4.50 1.58
CA LEU A 60 13.94 -5.45 2.68
C LEU A 60 15.12 -6.44 2.76
N GLU A 61 15.82 -6.70 1.66
CA GLU A 61 16.95 -7.62 1.58
C GLU A 61 18.11 -7.13 2.47
N GLY A 62 18.46 -7.92 3.48
CA GLY A 62 19.48 -7.56 4.47
C GLY A 62 18.99 -6.67 5.63
N SER A 63 17.74 -6.19 5.59
CA SER A 63 17.16 -5.38 6.69
C SER A 63 16.87 -6.19 7.96
N LEU A 64 16.65 -7.51 7.82
CA LEU A 64 16.44 -8.44 8.91
C LEU A 64 17.62 -9.41 9.04
N PRO A 65 18.01 -9.83 10.26
CA PRO A 65 19.05 -10.85 10.44
C PRO A 65 18.71 -12.14 9.65
N GLY A 66 19.62 -12.57 8.77
CA GLY A 66 19.43 -13.77 7.93
C GLY A 66 18.52 -13.58 6.70
N SER A 67 18.10 -12.36 6.38
CA SER A 67 17.23 -12.10 5.22
C SER A 67 17.94 -12.00 3.87
N SER A 68 19.27 -11.94 3.85
CA SER A 68 20.07 -11.75 2.63
C SER A 68 19.94 -12.89 1.61
N THR A 69 19.51 -14.08 2.03
CA THR A 69 19.39 -15.26 1.15
C THR A 69 17.96 -15.77 0.99
N LEU A 70 16.97 -15.13 1.63
CA LEU A 70 15.58 -15.61 1.66
C LEU A 70 14.96 -15.70 0.27
N TYR A 71 15.29 -14.76 -0.61
CA TYR A 71 14.68 -14.68 -1.93
C TYR A 71 15.45 -15.46 -3.01
N ASP A 72 16.72 -15.77 -2.78
CA ASP A 72 17.51 -16.67 -3.63
C ASP A 72 16.93 -18.09 -3.56
N ARG A 73 16.63 -18.55 -2.34
CA ARG A 73 16.02 -19.86 -2.07
C ARG A 73 14.63 -20.05 -2.73
N SER A 74 13.92 -18.95 -3.00
CA SER A 74 12.62 -19.00 -3.66
C SER A 74 12.72 -19.29 -5.17
N GLN A 75 13.89 -19.05 -5.78
CA GLN A 75 14.16 -19.38 -7.18
C GLN A 75 14.47 -20.87 -7.38
N ASP A 76 14.89 -21.56 -6.31
CA ASP A 76 15.22 -22.98 -6.33
C ASP A 76 14.00 -23.91 -6.21
N TRP A 77 12.79 -23.35 -6.01
CA TRP A 77 11.57 -24.15 -5.87
C TRP A 77 10.98 -24.47 -7.27
N PRO A 78 10.78 -25.75 -7.63
CA PRO A 78 10.14 -26.10 -8.89
C PRO A 78 8.66 -25.64 -8.90
N ALA A 79 8.22 -25.12 -10.04
CA ALA A 79 6.89 -24.52 -10.25
C ALA A 79 5.72 -25.46 -9.92
#